data_AF-A0A3N0I312-F1
#
_entry.id   AF-A0A3N0I312-F1
#
_cell.length_a   1.000
_cell.length_b   1.000
_cell.length_c   1.000
_cell.angle_alpha   90.00
_cell.angle_beta   90.00
_cell.angle_gamma   90.00
#
_symmetry.space_group_name_H-M   'P 1'
#
loop_
_entity.id
_entity.type
_entity.pdbx_description
1 polymer ?
#
loop_
_entity_poly.entity_id
_entity_poly.type
_entity_poly.pdbx_seq_one_letter_code
_entity_poly.pdbx_strand_id
1 'polypeptide(L)'
;MAIREGKTALSIAWGTEACQQGKKVLFVSIPTLLIERKEAMNQNQITMYKRKFESYDLVILDELGYCTFDQERGEILFNLLSSRNVKGAMIITSNLTFDWWNEVFKDQV
;
A
#
# COMPACT_ATOMS: atom_id res chain seq x y z
N MET A 1 22.95 0.18 -11.74
CA MET A 1 21.65 -0.35 -12.22
C MET A 1 21.39 -1.64 -11.45
N ALA A 2 20.96 -1.52 -10.19
CA ALA A 2 20.79 -2.67 -9.32
C ALA A 2 19.45 -3.35 -9.63
N ILE A 3 19.49 -4.67 -9.71
CA ILE A 3 18.42 -5.62 -10.01
C ILE A 3 17.21 -5.32 -9.10
N ARG A 4 16.23 -4.56 -9.59
CA ARG A 4 15.03 -4.11 -8.85
C ARG A 4 13.80 -4.97 -9.12
N GLU A 5 13.87 -5.93 -10.05
CA GLU A 5 12.69 -6.48 -10.71
C GLU A 5 12.03 -7.66 -9.99
N GLY A 6 12.72 -8.42 -9.13
CA GLY A 6 12.18 -9.69 -8.63
C GLY A 6 10.94 -9.55 -7.73
N LYS A 7 10.95 -8.61 -6.77
CA LYS A 7 9.84 -8.43 -5.81
C LYS A 7 8.59 -7.89 -6.50
N THR A 8 8.73 -6.84 -7.29
CA THR A 8 7.64 -6.24 -8.07
C THR A 8 7.15 -7.18 -9.18
N ALA A 9 8.05 -7.88 -9.89
CA ALA A 9 7.63 -8.84 -10.92
C ALA A 9 6.84 -10.01 -10.31
N LEU A 10 7.25 -10.52 -9.15
CA LEU A 10 6.52 -11.57 -8.46
C LEU A 10 5.15 -11.09 -7.97
N SER A 11 5.05 -9.88 -7.42
CA SER A 11 3.77 -9.32 -6.98
C SER A 11 2.82 -9.09 -8.17
N ILE A 12 3.33 -8.61 -9.31
CA ILE A 12 2.56 -8.48 -10.56
C ILE A 12 2.12 -9.84 -11.08
N ALA A 13 2.98 -10.86 -11.06
CA ALA A 13 2.62 -12.20 -11.51
C ALA A 13 1.47 -12.77 -10.67
N TRP A 14 1.54 -12.66 -9.34
CA TRP A 14 0.45 -13.06 -8.44
C TRP A 14 -0.81 -12.22 -8.62
N GLY A 15 -0.67 -10.91 -8.82
CA GLY A 15 -1.81 -10.03 -9.11
C GLY A 15 -2.51 -10.42 -10.42
N THR A 16 -1.73 -10.77 -11.44
CA THR A 16 -2.25 -11.20 -12.75
C THR A 16 -3.01 -12.52 -12.63
N GLU A 17 -2.47 -13.49 -11.91
CA GLU A 17 -3.15 -14.76 -11.62
C GLU A 17 -4.45 -14.54 -10.83
N ALA A 18 -4.43 -13.67 -9.81
CA ALA A 18 -5.64 -13.32 -9.06
C ALA A 18 -6.71 -12.69 -9.97
N CYS A 19 -6.32 -11.80 -10.89
CA CYS A 19 -7.23 -11.25 -11.89
C CYS A 19 -7.83 -12.35 -12.81
N GLN A 20 -7.03 -13.33 -13.23
CA GLN A 20 -7.51 -14.45 -14.04
C GLN A 20 -8.55 -15.30 -13.31
N GLN A 21 -8.48 -15.37 -11.98
CA GLN A 21 -9.47 -16.00 -11.12
C GLN A 21 -10.69 -15.12 -10.82
N GLY A 22 -10.83 -13.96 -11.48
CA GLY A 22 -11.95 -13.04 -11.32
C GLY A 22 -11.88 -12.17 -10.06
N LYS A 23 -10.75 -12.13 -9.37
CA LYS A 23 -10.57 -11.28 -8.18
C LYS A 23 -10.31 -9.84 -8.57
N LYS A 24 -10.83 -8.90 -7.79
CA LYS A 24 -10.54 -7.47 -7.90
C LYS A 24 -9.17 -7.18 -7.29
N VAL A 25 -8.22 -6.80 -8.13
CA VAL A 25 -6.85 -6.49 -7.71
C VAL A 25 -6.58 -4.99 -7.89
N LEU A 26 -5.96 -4.37 -6.89
CA LEU A 26 -5.41 -3.03 -6.99
C LEU A 26 -3.88 -3.11 -6.89
N PHE A 27 -3.18 -2.56 -7.89
CA PHE A 27 -1.75 -2.33 -7.85
C PHE A 27 -1.51 -0.82 -7.79
N VAL A 28 -0.75 -0.34 -6.80
CA VAL A 28 -0.45 1.09 -6.64
C VAL A 28 0.87 1.27 -5.90
N SER A 29 1.65 2.28 -6.28
CA SER A 29 2.83 2.66 -5.48
C SER A 29 2.41 3.43 -4.24
N ILE A 30 3.11 3.23 -3.13
CA ILE A 30 2.79 3.90 -1.86
C ILE A 30 2.83 5.42 -1.95
N PRO A 31 3.78 6.06 -2.66
CA PRO A 31 3.73 7.52 -2.87
C PRO A 31 2.43 7.97 -3.55
N THR A 32 2.00 7.27 -4.59
CA THR A 32 0.75 7.55 -5.31
C THR A 32 -0.46 7.37 -4.39
N LEU A 33 -0.50 6.28 -3.62
CA LEU A 33 -1.57 6.00 -2.65
C LEU A 33 -1.74 7.12 -1.63
N LEU A 34 -0.62 7.67 -1.11
CA LEU A 34 -0.65 8.77 -0.15
C LEU A 34 -1.20 10.06 -0.78
N ILE A 35 -0.83 10.34 -2.03
CA ILE A 35 -1.33 11.49 -2.79
C ILE A 35 -2.84 11.35 -3.02
N GLU A 36 -3.29 10.22 -3.58
CA GLU A 36 -4.71 9.95 -3.84
C GLU A 36 -5.56 10.06 -2.57
N ARG A 37 -5.04 9.54 -1.45
CA ARG A 37 -5.74 9.63 -0.17
C ARG A 37 -5.86 11.07 0.31
N LYS A 38 -4.80 11.88 0.17
CA LYS A 38 -4.81 13.30 0.55
C LYS A 38 -5.78 14.09 -0.31
N GLU A 39 -5.81 13.83 -1.61
CA GLU A 39 -6.77 14.44 -2.53
C GLU A 39 -8.21 14.06 -2.19
N ALA A 40 -8.46 12.78 -1.89
CA ALA A 40 -9.78 12.31 -1.45
C ALA A 40 -10.22 12.98 -0.13
N MET A 41 -9.29 13.28 0.79
CA MET A 41 -9.59 14.07 1.99
C MET A 41 -10.00 15.50 1.63
N ASN A 42 -9.20 16.18 0.79
CA ASN A 42 -9.47 17.56 0.37
C ASN A 42 -10.81 17.71 -0.37
N GLN A 43 -11.24 16.67 -1.08
CA GLN A 43 -12.49 16.66 -1.83
C GLN A 43 -13.69 16.10 -1.03
N ASN A 44 -13.54 15.83 0.28
CA ASN A 44 -14.56 15.16 1.11
C ASN A 44 -15.01 13.78 0.59
N GLN A 45 -14.16 13.10 -0.17
CA GLN A 45 -14.42 11.78 -0.78
C GLN A 45 -13.70 10.63 -0.06
N ILE A 46 -13.06 10.89 1.08
CA ILE A 46 -12.27 9.89 1.82
C ILE A 46 -13.06 8.62 2.16
N THR A 47 -14.35 8.74 2.49
CA THR A 47 -15.22 7.58 2.78
C THR A 47 -15.45 6.72 1.55
N MET A 48 -15.67 7.34 0.38
CA MET A 48 -15.83 6.61 -0.88
C MET A 48 -14.51 5.94 -1.27
N TYR A 49 -13.39 6.65 -1.14
CA TYR A 49 -12.06 6.11 -1.40
C TYR A 49 -11.77 4.88 -0.53
N LYS A 50 -12.01 4.97 0.79
CA LYS A 50 -11.84 3.85 1.72
C LYS A 50 -12.70 2.65 1.33
N ARG A 51 -13.99 2.86 1.02
CA ARG A 51 -14.89 1.77 0.57
C ARG A 51 -14.38 1.10 -0.70
N LYS A 52 -13.91 1.88 -1.68
CA LYS A 52 -13.31 1.35 -2.90
C LYS A 52 -12.04 0.55 -2.59
N PHE A 53 -11.15 1.10 -1.78
CA PHE A 53 -9.92 0.43 -1.36
C PHE A 53 -10.19 -0.89 -0.64
N GLU A 54 -11.17 -0.94 0.26
CA GLU A 54 -11.57 -2.16 0.98
C GLU A 54 -12.27 -3.19 0.09
N SER A 55 -12.82 -2.79 -1.05
CA SER A 55 -13.56 -3.69 -1.96
C SER A 55 -12.68 -4.56 -2.85
N TYR A 56 -11.37 -4.31 -2.89
CA TYR A 56 -10.42 -5.15 -3.64
C TYR A 56 -10.06 -6.39 -2.84
N ASP A 57 -10.10 -7.55 -3.48
CA ASP A 57 -9.72 -8.85 -2.89
C ASP A 57 -8.21 -8.93 -2.60
N LEU A 58 -7.40 -8.30 -3.47
CA LEU A 58 -5.95 -8.19 -3.33
C LEU A 58 -5.50 -6.75 -3.58
N VAL A 59 -4.63 -6.26 -2.69
CA VAL A 59 -3.92 -4.97 -2.87
C VAL A 59 -2.44 -5.24 -2.91
N ILE A 60 -1.78 -4.71 -3.92
CA ILE A 60 -0.34 -4.71 -4.09
C ILE A 60 0.13 -3.27 -3.91
N LEU A 61 0.90 -3.04 -2.85
CA LEU A 61 1.52 -1.77 -2.52
C LEU A 61 3.01 -1.84 -2.83
N ASP A 62 3.44 -1.11 -3.85
CA ASP A 62 4.84 -1.10 -4.25
C ASP A 62 5.59 0.11 -3.71
N GLU A 63 6.92 0.04 -3.77
CA GLU A 63 7.83 1.14 -3.53
C GLU A 63 7.80 1.70 -2.08
N LEU A 64 7.55 0.84 -1.09
CA LEU A 64 7.75 1.24 0.31
C LEU A 64 9.22 1.63 0.51
N GLY A 65 9.47 2.87 0.92
CA GLY A 65 10.81 3.42 1.15
C GLY A 65 11.36 4.38 0.09
N TYR A 66 10.59 4.66 -0.96
CA TYR A 66 10.98 5.66 -1.97
C TYR A 66 10.48 7.07 -1.68
N CYS A 67 9.59 7.25 -0.70
CA CYS A 67 9.21 8.56 -0.18
C CYS A 67 9.75 8.75 1.24
N THR A 68 10.12 9.98 1.58
CA THR A 68 10.35 10.36 2.97
C THR A 68 9.03 10.24 3.73
N PHE A 69 9.02 9.42 4.78
CA PHE A 69 7.91 9.32 5.71
C PHE A 69 8.13 10.32 6.84
N ASP A 70 7.27 11.33 6.89
CA ASP A 70 7.05 12.08 8.13
C ASP A 70 6.05 11.30 9.00
N GLN A 71 5.87 11.75 10.25
CA GLN A 71 4.96 11.10 11.19
C GLN A 71 3.53 11.01 10.64
N GLU A 72 3.06 12.05 9.95
CA GLU A 72 1.72 12.09 9.37
C GLU A 72 1.53 11.01 8.29
N ARG A 73 2.47 10.87 7.35
CA ARG A 73 2.43 9.85 6.30
C ARG A 73 2.53 8.44 6.86
N GLY A 74 3.35 8.25 7.90
CA GLY A 74 3.48 6.98 8.61
C GLY A 74 2.16 6.56 9.25
N GLU A 75 1.53 7.46 10.01
CA GLU A 75 0.22 7.23 10.63
C GLU A 75 -0.88 7.01 9.59
N ILE A 76 -0.86 7.75 8.49
CA ILE A 76 -1.79 7.56 7.36
C ILE A 76 -1.63 6.15 6.81
N LEU A 77 -0.42 5.74 6.43
CA LEU A 77 -0.17 4.42 5.88
C LEU A 77 -0.56 3.32 6.87
N PHE A 78 -0.13 3.43 8.13
CA PHE A 78 -0.47 2.50 9.20
C PHE A 78 -1.98 2.32 9.34
N ASN A 79 -2.73 3.40 9.45
CA ASN A 79 -4.19 3.35 9.58
C ASN A 79 -4.86 2.66 8.38
N LEU A 80 -4.32 2.85 7.16
CA LEU A 80 -4.85 2.19 5.97
C LEU A 80 -4.58 0.68 6.01
N LEU A 81 -3.33 0.28 6.29
CA LEU A 81 -2.92 -1.11 6.39
C LEU A 81 -3.68 -1.85 7.50
N SER A 82 -3.74 -1.26 8.69
CA SER A 82 -4.46 -1.80 9.85
C SER A 82 -5.95 -1.98 9.56
N SER A 83 -6.59 -1.05 8.85
CA SER A 83 -8.01 -1.17 8.48
C SER A 83 -8.30 -2.35 7.53
N ARG A 84 -7.29 -2.77 6.76
CA ARG A 84 -7.40 -3.83 5.75
C ARG A 84 -6.85 -5.18 6.22
N ASN A 85 -6.00 -5.22 7.24
CA ASN A 85 -5.32 -6.44 7.70
C ASN A 85 -6.25 -7.65 7.91
N VAL A 86 -7.52 -7.41 8.27
CA VAL A 86 -8.53 -8.46 8.51
C VAL A 86 -9.54 -8.60 7.36
N LYS A 87 -9.51 -7.70 6.37
CA LYS A 87 -10.54 -7.59 5.32
C LYS A 87 -10.11 -8.21 3.97
N GLY A 88 -8.82 -8.28 3.67
CA GLY A 88 -8.37 -8.79 2.38
C GLY A 88 -6.85 -8.94 2.28
N ALA A 89 -6.41 -9.68 1.28
CA ALA A 89 -5.00 -9.95 1.07
C ALA A 89 -4.24 -8.67 0.69
N MET A 90 -2.99 -8.58 1.14
CA MET A 90 -2.07 -7.50 0.79
C MET A 90 -0.69 -8.07 0.46
N ILE A 91 -0.07 -7.52 -0.59
CA ILE A 91 1.34 -7.71 -0.89
C ILE A 91 1.98 -6.33 -0.79
N ILE A 92 3.07 -6.21 -0.02
CA ILE A 92 3.82 -4.97 0.11
C ILE A 92 5.25 -5.23 -0.32
N THR A 93 5.75 -4.45 -1.28
CA THR A 93 7.12 -4.52 -1.75
C THR A 93 7.90 -3.30 -1.28
N SER A 94 9.06 -3.56 -0.66
CA SER A 94 9.88 -2.54 0.01
C SER A 94 11.34 -2.66 -0.41
N ASN A 95 12.01 -1.51 -0.49
CA ASN A 95 13.46 -1.41 -0.58
C ASN A 95 14.11 -1.10 0.78
N LEU A 96 13.31 -0.83 1.82
CA LEU A 96 13.80 -0.58 3.18
C LEU A 96 14.32 -1.86 3.83
N THR A 97 15.40 -1.75 4.59
CA THR A 97 15.76 -2.78 5.57
C THR A 97 14.80 -2.75 6.75
N PHE A 98 14.71 -3.84 7.50
CA PHE A 98 13.80 -3.94 8.65
C PHE A 98 14.01 -2.82 9.69
N ASP A 99 15.23 -2.34 9.86
CA ASP A 99 15.56 -1.30 10.84
C ASP A 99 14.81 0.03 10.59
N TRP A 100 14.48 0.33 9.33
CA TRP A 100 13.74 1.54 8.95
C TRP A 100 12.24 1.44 9.22
N TRP A 101 11.71 0.25 9.53
CA TRP A 101 10.29 0.10 9.83
C TRP A 101 9.89 0.86 11.09
N ASN A 102 10.78 0.96 12.09
CA ASN A 102 10.54 1.74 13.31
C ASN A 102 10.44 3.25 13.04
N GLU A 103 11.08 3.74 11.96
CA GLU A 103 10.99 5.14 11.56
C GLU A 103 9.68 5.44 10.83
N VAL A 104 9.20 4.49 10.01
CA VAL A 104 7.96 4.60 9.23
C VAL A 104 6.73 4.36 10.10
N PHE A 105 6.79 3.35 10.98
CA PHE A 105 5.75 2.93 11.90
C PHE A 105 6.30 3.11 13.31
N LYS A 106 6.40 4.36 13.78
CA LYS A 106 6.79 4.62 15.16
C LYS A 106 5.84 3.87 16.08
N ASP A 107 6.37 2.93 16.85
CA ASP A 107 5.62 2.20 17.88
C ASP A 107 4.95 3.21 18.81
N GLN A 108 3.62 3.28 18.75
CA GLN A 108 2.82 3.81 19.84
C GLN A 108 2.57 2.64 20.80
N VAL A 109 3.57 2.32 21.62
CA VAL A 109 3.32 1.55 22.87
C VAL A 109 2.63 2.48 23.86
#